data_AF-A0A2E9YXF5-F1
#
_entry.id   AF-A0A2E9YXF5-F1
#
_cell.length_a   1.000
_cell.length_b   1.000
_cell.length_c   1.000
_cell.angle_alpha   90.00
_cell.angle_beta   90.00
_cell.angle_gamma   90.00
#
_symmetry.space_group_name_H-M   'P 1'
#
loop_
_entity.id
_entity.type
_entity.pdbx_description
1 polymer ?
#
loop_
_entity_poly.entity_id
_entity_poly.type
_entity_poly.pdbx_seq_one_letter_code
_entity_poly.pdbx_strand_id
1 'polypeptide(L)' 'MANTPASFKQVDVTRAIKGAVAANMEVGAAYIDRQGNIIVFAKGEAVTSAKSNIDKMLGIG' A
#
# COMPACT_ATOMS: atom_id res chain seq x y z
N MET A 1 -6.20 -16.05 14.19
CA MET A 1 -5.14 -15.24 14.86
C MET A 1 -5.43 -13.78 14.56
N ALA A 2 -6.01 -13.03 15.49
CA ALA A 2 -6.43 -11.64 15.29
C ALA A 2 -5.57 -10.62 16.07
N ASN A 3 -4.51 -11.10 16.73
CA ASN A 3 -3.75 -10.33 17.72
C ASN A 3 -2.23 -10.33 17.45
N THR A 4 -1.81 -10.70 16.24
CA THR A 4 -0.42 -10.54 15.82
C THR A 4 -0.13 -9.06 15.65
N PRO A 5 0.86 -8.47 16.35
CA PRO A 5 1.26 -7.09 16.14
C PRO A 5 1.61 -6.87 14.67
N ALA A 6 1.11 -5.80 14.06
CA ALA A 6 1.54 -5.41 12.72
C ALA A 6 3.06 -5.17 12.73
N SER A 7 3.76 -5.64 11.69
CA SER A 7 5.22 -5.50 11.56
C SER A 7 5.70 -4.05 11.42
N PHE A 8 4.78 -3.09 11.32
CA PHE A 8 5.02 -1.68 11.07
C PHE A 8 4.16 -0.82 11.98
N LYS A 9 4.60 0.43 12.22
CA LYS A 9 3.81 1.43 12.95
C LYS A 9 3.18 2.40 11.95
N GLN A 10 2.02 2.97 12.32
CA GLN A 10 1.38 4.03 11.53
C GLN A 10 2.30 5.24 11.29
N VAL A 11 3.21 5.53 12.22
CA VAL A 11 4.20 6.61 12.07
C VAL A 11 5.14 6.36 10.89
N ASP A 12 5.44 5.10 10.57
CA ASP A 12 6.35 4.76 9.47
C ASP A 12 5.68 5.05 8.12
N VAL A 13 4.39 4.72 7.98
CA VAL A 13 3.57 5.06 6.81
C VAL A 13 3.48 6.58 6.64
N THR A 14 3.24 7.30 7.73
CA THR A 14 3.16 8.76 7.70
C THR A 14 4.48 9.40 7.25
N ARG A 15 5.62 8.86 7.72
CA ARG A 15 6.96 9.32 7.31
C ARG A 15 7.22 9.06 5.84
N ALA A 16 6.87 7.90 5.32
CA ALA A 16 7.01 7.56 3.90
C ALA A 16 6.22 8.51 3.00
N ILE A 17 4.94 8.76 3.35
CA ILE A 17 4.08 9.68 2.59
C ILE A 17 4.65 11.11 2.61
N LYS A 18 5.08 11.60 3.79
CA LYS A 18 5.69 12.93 3.88
C LYS A 18 6.96 13.06 3.06
N GLY A 19 7.78 12.01 3.02
CA GLY A 19 8.97 11.95 2.16
C GLY A 19 8.63 12.05 0.67
N ALA A 20 7.62 11.32 0.22
CA ALA A 20 7.13 11.38 -1.16
C ALA A 20 6.62 12.79 -1.51
N VAL A 21 5.81 13.41 -0.64
CA VAL A 21 5.33 14.78 -0.83
C VAL A 21 6.48 15.79 -0.86
N ALA A 22 7.47 15.65 0.03
CA ALA A 22 8.66 16.50 0.04
C ALA A 22 9.50 16.35 -1.24
N ALA A 23 9.41 15.21 -1.93
CA ALA A 23 10.00 14.97 -3.23
C ALA A 23 9.13 15.44 -4.41
N ASN A 24 8.09 16.25 -4.16
CA ASN A 24 7.11 16.74 -5.14
C ASN A 24 6.30 15.62 -5.85
N MET A 25 6.17 14.46 -5.21
CA MET A 25 5.29 13.40 -5.69
C MET A 25 3.86 13.64 -5.18
N GLU A 26 2.91 13.78 -6.10
CA GLU A 26 1.49 13.77 -5.72
C GLU A 26 1.07 12.34 -5.41
N VAL A 27 0.73 12.06 -4.15
CA VAL A 27 0.44 10.69 -3.68
C VAL A 27 -1.02 10.32 -3.97
N GLY A 28 -1.23 9.16 -4.58
CA GLY A 28 -2.56 8.61 -4.86
C GLY A 28 -2.99 7.55 -3.84
N ALA A 29 -2.08 6.66 -3.45
CA ALA A 29 -2.34 5.60 -2.50
C ALA A 29 -1.05 5.10 -1.84
N ALA A 30 -1.19 4.41 -0.70
CA ALA A 30 -0.08 3.71 -0.05
C ALA A 30 -0.55 2.35 0.47
N TYR A 31 0.25 1.31 0.24
CA TYR A 31 -0.02 -0.06 0.64
C TYR A 31 1.20 -0.67 1.31
N ILE A 32 0.97 -1.76 2.01
CA ILE A 32 2.03 -2.55 2.64
C ILE A 32 2.00 -3.92 2.02
N ASP A 33 3.14 -4.34 1.47
CA ASP A 33 3.26 -5.66 0.87
C ASP A 33 3.40 -6.75 1.93
N ARG A 34 3.42 -8.02 1.49
CA ARG A 34 3.57 -9.17 2.39
C ARG A 34 4.93 -9.26 3.09
N GLN A 35 5.93 -8.53 2.60
CA GLN A 35 7.27 -8.49 3.19
C GLN A 35 7.40 -7.36 4.22
N GLY A 36 6.39 -6.47 4.32
CA GLY A 36 6.39 -5.33 5.22
C GLY A 36 6.94 -4.05 4.61
N ASN A 37 7.13 -4.00 3.29
CA ASN A 37 7.57 -2.79 2.59
C ASN A 37 6.38 -1.84 2.41
N ILE A 38 6.61 -0.54 2.62
CA ILE A 38 5.63 0.52 2.37
C ILE A 38 5.78 0.95 0.91
N ILE A 39 4.78 0.66 0.08
CA ILE A 39 4.71 1.03 -1.33
C ILE A 39 3.83 2.27 -1.46
N VAL A 40 4.37 3.37 -2.00
CA VAL A 40 3.64 4.62 -2.25
C VAL A 40 3.43 4.77 -3.76
N PHE A 41 2.18 4.99 -4.17
CA PHE A 41 1.79 5.16 -5.57
C PHE A 41 1.55 6.64 -5.86
N ALA A 42 1.98 7.08 -7.04
CA ALA A 42 1.66 8.41 -7.52
C ALA A 42 0.17 8.50 -7.85
N LYS A 43 -0.39 9.71 -7.80
CA LYS A 43 -1.77 9.95 -8.19
C LYS A 43 -1.96 9.61 -9.67
N GLY A 44 -3.01 8.85 -9.96
CA GLY A 44 -3.33 8.42 -11.32
C GLY A 44 -2.57 7.19 -11.79
N GLU A 45 -1.56 6.70 -11.04
CA GLU A 45 -1.04 5.37 -11.28
C GLU A 45 -2.10 4.32 -10.92
N ALA A 46 -2.27 3.36 -11.81
CA ALA A 46 -3.15 2.25 -11.56
C ALA A 46 -2.61 1.50 -10.34
N VAL A 47 -3.34 1.60 -9.23
CA VAL A 47 -3.24 0.63 -8.16
C VAL A 47 -3.85 -0.65 -8.70
N THR A 48 -3.12 -1.36 -9.56
CA THR A 48 -3.30 -2.80 -9.64
C THR A 48 -2.85 -3.32 -8.27
N SER A 49 -3.75 -3.27 -7.29
CA SER A 49 -3.90 -4.38 -6.35
C SER A 49 -3.82 -5.58 -7.24
N ALA A 50 -2.68 -6.28 -7.25
CA ALA A 50 -2.47 -7.42 -8.10
C ALA A 50 -3.67 -8.32 -7.83
N LYS A 51 -4.66 -8.33 -8.75
CA LYS A 51 -5.94 -9.00 -8.53
C LYS A 51 -5.54 -10.38 -8.09
N SER A 52 -5.82 -10.70 -6.83
CA SER A 52 -5.40 -11.98 -6.28
C SER A 52 -5.97 -13.01 -7.23
N ASN A 53 -5.25 -14.09 -7.54
CA ASN A 53 -5.85 -15.17 -8.35
C ASN A 53 -7.18 -15.65 -7.73
N ILE A 54 -7.36 -15.40 -6.42
CA ILE A 54 -8.59 -15.57 -5.66
C ILE A 54 -9.70 -14.61 -6.13
N ASP A 55 -9.43 -13.32 -6.37
CA ASP A 55 -10.45 -12.35 -6.83
C ASP A 55 -10.95 -12.70 -8.24
N LYS A 56 -10.05 -13.21 -9.10
CA LYS A 56 -10.43 -13.76 -10.42
C LYS A 56 -11.26 -15.03 -10.29
N MET A 57 -10.95 -15.93 -9.35
CA MET A 57 -11.73 -17.15 -9.10
C MET A 57 -13.11 -16.87 -8.48
N LEU A 58 -13.26 -15.79 -7.72
CA LEU A 58 -14.51 -15.43 -7.04
C LEU A 58 -15.45 -14.57 -7.90
N GLY A 59 -15.07 -14.18 -9.11
CA GLY A 59 -15.94 -13.48 -10.07
C GLY A 59 -16.32 -12.05 -9.67
N ILE A 60 -15.62 -11.46 -8.69
CA ILE A 60 -15.84 -10.09 -8.19
C ILE A 60 -14.85 -9.10 -8.83
N GLY A 61 -14.62 -9.26 -10.14
CA GLY A 61 -13.59 -8.57 -10.91
C GLY A 61 -14.13 -7.52 -11.87
#